data_AF-A0A806L879-F1
#
_entry.id   AF-A0A806L879-F1
#
_cell.length_a   1.000
_cell.length_b   1.000
_cell.length_c   1.000
_cell.angle_alpha   90.00
_cell.angle_beta   90.00
_cell.angle_gamma   90.00
#
_symmetry.space_group_name_H-M   'P 1'
#
loop_
_entity.id
_entity.type
_entity.pdbx_description
1 polymer ?
#
loop_
_entity_poly.entity_id
_entity_poly.type
_entity_poly.pdbx_seq_one_letter_code
_entity_poly.pdbx_strand_id
1 'polypeptide(L)'
;MFDIIKAVIIGIVEGLTEFLPISSTGHIDLVNHVIKLSQSQDFINMFEYVIQFGAILAVILLYFNKLNPFSKPTAKARNATWQLWAKVIIAVLPSVVVGLPLNNWMDEHLHTPLVVATTLIIYGVLFIILENYLKNKNAHITTLADITYQTALLIGLFQVLSIVPGTSRSGATILGALLIGTSRYVATEFSFFLAIPTMVGVSILKIGKYLWQGNGFSGEQWAVLMTGSIVSFLVAIVAIKWLLKFVQTHDFKPFGWYRIALGAIVLLVMFI
;
A
#
# COMPACT_ATOMS: atom_id res chain seq x y z
N MET A 1 6.48 18.70 -20.74
CA MET A 1 7.47 17.64 -21.14
C MET A 1 8.42 17.24 -20.00
N PHE A 2 9.00 18.18 -19.25
CA PHE A 2 9.80 17.84 -18.06
C PHE A 2 8.98 17.10 -16.97
N ASP A 3 7.72 17.49 -16.77
CA ASP A 3 6.85 16.83 -15.78
C ASP A 3 6.53 15.36 -16.13
N ILE A 4 6.57 14.99 -17.42
CA ILE A 4 6.41 13.59 -17.84
C ILE A 4 7.61 12.76 -17.34
N ILE A 5 8.84 13.29 -17.48
CA ILE A 5 10.05 12.62 -16.97
C ILE A 5 10.00 12.51 -15.44
N LYS A 6 9.58 13.57 -14.76
CA LYS A 6 9.37 13.54 -13.30
C LYS A 6 8.33 12.48 -12.92
N ALA A 7 7.23 12.37 -13.65
CA ALA A 7 6.20 11.36 -13.44
C ALA A 7 6.73 9.93 -13.63
N VAL A 8 7.68 9.70 -14.55
CA VAL A 8 8.37 8.40 -14.65
C VAL A 8 9.11 8.08 -13.36
N ILE A 9 9.87 9.02 -12.81
CA ILE A 9 10.64 8.80 -11.58
C ILE A 9 9.71 8.53 -10.39
N ILE A 10 8.68 9.38 -10.23
CA ILE A 10 7.70 9.22 -9.15
C ILE A 10 6.95 7.89 -9.30
N GLY A 11 6.56 7.53 -10.53
CA GLY A 11 5.92 6.24 -10.83
C GLY A 11 6.82 5.03 -10.52
N ILE A 12 8.13 5.10 -10.77
CA ILE A 12 9.07 4.04 -10.39
C ILE A 12 9.10 3.88 -8.86
N VAL A 13 9.22 4.99 -8.15
CA VAL A 13 9.29 4.98 -6.68
C VAL A 13 8.00 4.41 -6.10
N GLU A 14 6.85 4.87 -6.58
CA GLU A 14 5.55 4.35 -6.18
C GLU A 14 5.44 2.84 -6.42
N GLY A 15 5.68 2.38 -7.65
CA GLY A 15 5.56 0.97 -8.01
C GLY A 15 6.49 0.06 -7.21
N LEU A 16 7.69 0.53 -6.84
CA LEU A 16 8.62 -0.21 -5.99
C LEU A 16 8.16 -0.29 -4.53
N THR A 17 7.54 0.77 -4.01
CA THR A 17 7.39 0.97 -2.56
C THR A 17 5.98 0.69 -2.05
N GLU A 18 4.96 0.66 -2.91
CA GLU A 18 3.56 0.47 -2.51
C GLU A 18 3.32 -0.89 -1.83
N PHE A 19 3.89 -1.95 -2.39
CA PHE A 19 3.68 -3.32 -1.90
C PHE A 19 4.73 -3.76 -0.89
N LEU A 20 5.94 -3.20 -0.96
CA LEU A 20 6.96 -3.43 0.05
C LEU A 20 6.53 -2.77 1.36
N PRO A 21 6.78 -3.39 2.52
CA PRO A 21 6.37 -2.83 3.81
C PRO A 21 7.26 -1.67 4.27
N ILE A 22 7.61 -0.74 3.36
CA ILE A 22 8.58 0.34 3.57
C ILE A 22 8.00 1.75 3.42
N SER A 23 6.68 1.86 3.19
CA SER A 23 5.90 3.10 3.05
C SER A 23 6.21 3.91 1.78
N SER A 24 5.33 3.83 0.78
CA SER A 24 5.36 4.70 -0.41
C SER A 24 5.33 6.18 -0.04
N THR A 25 4.45 6.59 0.88
CA THR A 25 4.33 8.00 1.33
C THR A 25 5.67 8.65 1.68
N GLY A 26 6.48 8.04 2.56
CA GLY A 26 7.76 8.65 2.95
C GLY A 26 8.79 8.74 1.83
N HIS A 27 8.74 7.83 0.84
CA HIS A 27 9.58 7.94 -0.35
C HIS A 27 9.08 9.03 -1.30
N ILE A 28 7.77 9.08 -1.51
CA ILE A 28 7.13 10.09 -2.36
C ILE A 28 7.37 11.49 -1.78
N ASP A 29 7.26 11.68 -0.46
CA ASP A 29 7.56 12.95 0.21
C ASP A 29 9.01 13.39 -0.04
N LEU A 30 9.98 12.48 0.09
CA LEU A 30 11.40 12.76 -0.20
C LEU A 30 11.63 13.07 -1.69
N VAL A 31 10.99 12.32 -2.58
CA VAL A 31 11.10 12.55 -4.02
C VAL A 31 10.50 13.90 -4.38
N ASN A 32 9.34 14.26 -3.88
CA ASN A 32 8.68 15.55 -4.13
C ASN A 32 9.46 16.73 -3.55
N HIS A 33 10.20 16.51 -2.45
CA HIS A 33 11.10 17.53 -1.91
C HIS A 33 12.16 17.97 -2.94
N VAL A 34 12.67 17.02 -3.73
CA VAL A 34 13.73 17.24 -4.74
C VAL A 34 13.17 17.47 -6.14
N ILE A 35 12.15 16.70 -6.53
CA ILE A 35 11.55 16.63 -7.85
C ILE A 35 10.13 17.20 -7.79
N LYS A 36 10.03 18.52 -7.93
CA LYS A 36 8.75 19.23 -7.88
C LYS A 36 8.07 19.21 -9.24
N LEU A 37 6.89 18.61 -9.35
CA LEU A 37 6.03 18.76 -10.53
C LEU A 37 5.59 20.22 -10.66
N SER A 38 5.59 20.75 -11.89
CA SER A 38 5.14 22.11 -12.17
C SER A 38 3.61 22.15 -12.33
N GLN A 39 2.89 21.60 -11.36
CA GLN A 39 1.43 21.46 -11.35
C GLN A 39 0.84 22.06 -10.07
N SER A 40 -0.49 22.26 -10.03
CA SER A 40 -1.16 22.70 -8.81
C SER A 40 -1.03 21.66 -7.69
N GLN A 41 -1.03 22.11 -6.44
CA GLN A 41 -0.96 21.19 -5.29
C GLN A 41 -2.13 20.20 -5.28
N ASP A 42 -3.34 20.65 -5.66
CA ASP A 42 -4.51 19.78 -5.77
C ASP A 42 -4.30 18.67 -6.81
N PHE A 43 -3.65 18.98 -7.94
CA PHE A 43 -3.31 17.97 -8.95
C PHE A 43 -2.25 17.00 -8.42
N ILE A 44 -1.19 17.49 -7.76
CA ILE A 44 -0.13 16.65 -7.21
C ILE A 44 -0.69 15.70 -6.16
N ASN A 45 -1.48 16.21 -5.22
CA ASN A 45 -2.14 15.41 -4.18
C ASN A 45 -3.00 14.31 -4.80
N MET A 46 -3.79 14.62 -5.82
CA MET A 46 -4.62 13.62 -6.51
C MET A 46 -3.76 12.64 -7.32
N PHE A 47 -2.74 13.13 -8.03
CA PHE A 47 -1.81 12.35 -8.84
C PHE A 47 -1.17 11.21 -8.05
N GLU A 48 -0.70 11.48 -6.83
CA GLU A 48 -0.08 10.48 -5.93
C GLU A 48 -1.00 9.28 -5.64
N TYR A 49 -2.29 9.51 -5.41
CA TYR A 49 -3.23 8.40 -5.21
C TYR A 49 -3.58 7.67 -6.51
N VAL A 50 -3.57 8.37 -7.66
CA VAL A 50 -3.87 7.71 -8.95
C VAL A 50 -2.70 6.86 -9.44
N ILE A 51 -1.45 7.26 -9.20
CA ILE A 51 -0.30 6.41 -9.50
C ILE A 51 -0.24 5.17 -8.60
N GLN A 52 -0.72 5.27 -7.35
CA GLN A 52 -0.97 4.12 -6.47
C GLN A 52 -1.99 3.18 -7.11
N PHE A 53 -3.11 3.70 -7.64
CA PHE A 53 -4.06 2.88 -8.38
C PHE A 53 -3.40 2.16 -9.58
N GLY A 54 -2.48 2.83 -10.28
CA GLY A 54 -1.61 2.16 -11.28
C GLY A 54 -0.88 0.94 -10.72
N ALA A 55 -0.24 1.06 -9.56
CA ALA A 55 0.41 -0.07 -8.89
C ALA A 55 -0.60 -1.20 -8.56
N ILE A 56 -1.82 -0.86 -8.16
CA ILE A 56 -2.88 -1.82 -7.78
C ILE A 56 -3.36 -2.64 -8.97
N LEU A 57 -3.39 -2.06 -10.17
CA LEU A 57 -3.68 -2.81 -11.39
C LEU A 57 -2.70 -3.97 -11.59
N ALA A 58 -1.46 -3.88 -11.08
CA ALA A 58 -0.48 -4.96 -11.15
C ALA A 58 -0.93 -6.18 -10.34
N VAL A 59 -1.50 -5.97 -9.14
CA VAL A 59 -2.09 -7.05 -8.33
C VAL A 59 -3.25 -7.69 -9.08
N ILE A 60 -4.16 -6.88 -9.63
CA ILE A 60 -5.31 -7.37 -10.38
C ILE A 60 -4.86 -8.22 -11.57
N LEU A 61 -3.85 -7.76 -12.33
CA LEU A 61 -3.30 -8.52 -13.45
C LEU A 61 -2.67 -9.84 -13.00
N LEU A 62 -1.74 -9.78 -12.03
CA LEU A 62 -1.00 -10.95 -11.56
C LEU A 62 -1.89 -12.00 -10.92
N TYR A 63 -2.94 -11.57 -10.25
CA TYR A 63 -3.88 -12.42 -9.54
C TYR A 63 -5.22 -12.56 -10.25
N PHE A 64 -5.34 -12.16 -11.52
CA PHE A 64 -6.59 -12.17 -12.27
C PHE A 64 -7.28 -13.53 -12.19
N ASN A 65 -6.58 -14.61 -12.51
CA ASN A 65 -7.15 -15.95 -12.45
C ASN A 65 -7.46 -16.41 -11.02
N LYS A 66 -6.76 -15.92 -10.00
CA LYS A 66 -7.00 -16.28 -8.60
C LYS A 66 -8.25 -15.58 -8.05
N LEU A 67 -8.39 -14.29 -8.35
CA LEU A 67 -9.43 -13.39 -7.86
C LEU A 67 -10.69 -13.36 -8.74
N ASN A 68 -10.62 -13.83 -9.98
CA ASN A 68 -11.78 -13.90 -10.87
C ASN A 68 -12.61 -15.18 -10.56
N PRO A 69 -13.84 -15.06 -10.03
CA PRO A 69 -14.69 -16.21 -9.77
C PRO A 69 -15.16 -16.91 -11.06
N PHE A 70 -15.21 -16.19 -12.18
CA PHE A 70 -15.66 -16.71 -13.47
C PHE A 70 -14.58 -17.48 -14.24
N SER A 71 -13.31 -17.35 -13.86
CA SER A 71 -12.23 -18.20 -14.40
C SER A 71 -12.24 -19.62 -13.78
N LYS A 72 -13.09 -19.86 -12.75
CA LYS A 72 -13.10 -21.12 -12.01
C LYS A 72 -14.02 -22.15 -12.68
N PRO A 73 -13.52 -23.39 -12.91
CA PRO A 73 -14.27 -24.42 -13.62
C PRO A 73 -15.41 -25.04 -12.80
N THR A 74 -15.34 -24.98 -11.46
CA THR A 74 -16.33 -25.60 -10.57
C THR A 74 -17.04 -24.57 -9.69
N ALA A 75 -18.29 -24.86 -9.35
CA ALA A 75 -19.08 -24.02 -8.43
C ALA A 75 -18.42 -23.89 -7.04
N LYS A 76 -17.79 -24.97 -6.55
CA LYS A 76 -17.03 -24.97 -5.28
C LYS A 76 -15.85 -24.01 -5.34
N ALA A 77 -15.06 -24.04 -6.41
CA ALA A 77 -13.91 -23.14 -6.57
C ALA A 77 -14.37 -21.67 -6.74
N ARG A 78 -15.46 -21.44 -7.46
CA ARG A 78 -16.09 -20.12 -7.59
C ARG A 78 -16.53 -19.58 -6.23
N ASN A 79 -17.20 -20.40 -5.43
CA ASN A 79 -17.63 -20.04 -4.07
C ASN A 79 -16.43 -19.72 -3.16
N ALA A 80 -15.34 -20.46 -3.27
CA ALA A 80 -14.11 -20.17 -2.52
C ALA A 80 -13.52 -18.79 -2.90
N THR A 81 -13.53 -18.42 -4.19
CA THR A 81 -13.12 -17.06 -4.61
C THR A 81 -14.06 -15.99 -4.07
N TRP A 82 -15.38 -16.22 -4.04
CA TRP A 82 -16.32 -15.28 -3.41
C TRP A 82 -16.11 -15.13 -1.91
N GLN A 83 -15.82 -16.22 -1.19
CA GLN A 83 -15.47 -16.18 0.22
C GLN A 83 -14.17 -15.41 0.48
N LEU A 84 -13.18 -15.54 -0.41
CA LEU A 84 -11.95 -14.74 -0.33
C LEU A 84 -12.27 -13.24 -0.46
N TRP A 85 -13.10 -12.86 -1.44
CA TRP A 85 -13.56 -11.47 -1.57
C TRP A 85 -14.34 -10.99 -0.35
N ALA A 86 -15.24 -11.80 0.20
CA ALA A 86 -15.98 -11.46 1.41
C ALA A 86 -15.04 -11.18 2.60
N LYS A 87 -14.01 -12.02 2.78
CA LYS A 87 -12.96 -11.80 3.80
C LYS A 87 -12.18 -10.49 3.54
N VAL A 88 -11.81 -10.23 2.29
CA VAL A 88 -11.12 -8.99 1.89
C VAL A 88 -11.98 -7.76 2.21
N ILE A 89 -13.27 -7.76 1.86
CA ILE A 89 -14.18 -6.65 2.17
C ILE A 89 -14.33 -6.47 3.67
N ILE A 90 -14.51 -7.55 4.44
CA ILE A 90 -14.59 -7.49 5.91
C ILE A 90 -13.32 -6.89 6.52
N ALA A 91 -12.14 -7.23 6.00
CA ALA A 91 -10.89 -6.64 6.46
C ALA A 91 -10.76 -5.15 6.13
N VAL A 92 -11.41 -4.66 5.08
CA VAL A 92 -11.35 -3.24 4.69
C VAL A 92 -12.28 -2.38 5.56
N LEU A 93 -13.42 -2.94 6.01
CA LEU A 93 -14.46 -2.20 6.73
C LEU A 93 -13.94 -1.36 7.92
N PRO A 94 -13.09 -1.85 8.84
CA PRO A 94 -12.60 -1.04 9.94
C PRO A 94 -11.89 0.23 9.48
N SER A 95 -11.05 0.12 8.45
CA SER A 95 -10.30 1.27 7.92
C SER A 95 -11.20 2.28 7.22
N VAL A 96 -12.30 1.83 6.59
CA VAL A 96 -13.30 2.70 5.98
C VAL A 96 -14.11 3.43 7.05
N VAL A 97 -14.56 2.72 8.08
CA VAL A 97 -15.37 3.28 9.18
C VAL A 97 -14.59 4.34 9.94
N VAL A 98 -13.30 4.13 10.17
CA VAL A 98 -12.44 5.11 10.88
C VAL A 98 -11.89 6.16 9.94
N GLY A 99 -11.44 5.77 8.75
CA GLY A 99 -10.71 6.63 7.82
C GLY A 99 -11.56 7.65 7.07
N LEU A 100 -12.78 7.28 6.65
CA LEU A 100 -13.63 8.22 5.90
C LEU A 100 -14.04 9.44 6.73
N PRO A 101 -14.53 9.31 7.98
CA PRO A 101 -14.91 10.48 8.79
C PRO A 101 -13.71 11.38 9.14
N LEU A 102 -12.52 10.79 9.29
CA LEU A 102 -11.32 11.51 9.71
C LEU A 102 -10.47 12.03 8.54
N ASN A 103 -10.81 11.69 7.28
CA ASN A 103 -9.93 11.91 6.13
C ASN A 103 -9.38 13.35 6.04
N ASN A 104 -10.26 14.36 6.11
CA ASN A 104 -9.82 15.76 6.02
C ASN A 104 -8.96 16.18 7.22
N TRP A 105 -9.34 15.77 8.43
CA TRP A 105 -8.58 16.10 9.64
C TRP A 105 -7.17 15.52 9.60
N MET A 106 -7.03 14.28 9.10
CA MET A 106 -5.74 13.60 9.02
C MET A 106 -4.85 14.17 7.91
N ASP A 107 -5.44 14.46 6.74
CA ASP A 107 -4.76 15.18 5.64
C ASP A 107 -4.14 16.50 6.17
N GLU A 108 -4.84 17.21 7.06
CA GLU A 108 -4.39 18.50 7.63
C GLU A 108 -3.38 18.37 8.78
N HIS A 109 -3.49 17.36 9.64
CA HIS A 109 -2.73 17.32 10.91
C HIS A 109 -1.63 16.26 10.96
N LEU A 110 -1.74 15.18 10.19
CA LEU A 110 -0.84 14.02 10.31
C LEU A 110 0.18 13.91 9.18
N HIS A 111 -0.02 14.59 8.05
CA HIS A 111 0.92 14.64 6.94
C HIS A 111 2.08 15.60 7.21
N THR A 112 2.78 15.39 8.32
CA THR A 112 4.00 16.13 8.65
C THR A 112 5.23 15.23 8.51
N PRO A 113 6.37 15.78 8.06
CA PRO A 113 7.66 15.07 8.03
C PRO A 113 8.00 14.32 9.32
N LEU A 114 7.70 14.93 10.47
CA LEU A 114 7.98 14.34 11.78
C LEU A 114 7.15 13.08 12.03
N VAL A 115 5.85 13.13 11.73
CA VAL A 115 4.95 11.98 11.88
C VAL A 115 5.41 10.85 10.96
N VAL A 116 5.65 11.14 9.68
CA VAL A 116 6.10 10.15 8.69
C VAL A 116 7.41 9.48 9.10
N ALA A 117 8.40 10.27 9.52
CA ALA A 117 9.68 9.72 9.96
C ALA A 117 9.57 8.87 11.23
N THR A 118 8.79 9.33 12.19
CA THR A 118 8.61 8.63 13.47
C THR A 118 7.89 7.29 13.26
N THR A 119 6.82 7.26 12.46
CA THR A 119 6.11 6.02 12.15
C THR A 119 6.96 5.07 11.29
N LEU A 120 7.79 5.56 10.37
CA LEU A 120 8.79 4.77 9.67
C LEU A 120 9.69 4.00 10.65
N ILE A 121 10.30 4.73 11.60
CA ILE A 121 11.21 4.16 12.60
C ILE A 121 10.47 3.18 13.52
N ILE A 122 9.33 3.57 14.09
CA ILE A 122 8.56 2.71 15.01
C ILE A 122 8.20 1.39 14.33
N TYR A 123 7.62 1.43 13.14
CA TYR A 123 7.26 0.20 12.43
C TYR A 123 8.48 -0.61 11.99
N GLY A 124 9.60 0.06 11.69
CA GLY A 124 10.87 -0.60 11.43
C GLY A 124 11.35 -1.42 12.63
N VAL A 125 11.28 -0.84 13.82
CA VAL A 125 11.59 -1.53 15.09
C VAL A 125 10.60 -2.67 15.35
N LEU A 126 9.30 -2.45 15.12
CA LEU A 126 8.27 -3.48 15.30
C LEU A 126 8.50 -4.70 14.40
N PHE A 127 8.90 -4.52 13.15
CA PHE A 127 9.29 -5.62 12.26
C PHE A 127 10.44 -6.44 12.85
N ILE A 128 11.48 -5.78 13.36
CA ILE A 128 12.65 -6.45 13.92
C ILE A 128 12.27 -7.25 15.18
N ILE A 129 11.51 -6.62 16.09
CA ILE A 129 11.05 -7.26 17.33
C ILE A 129 10.17 -8.46 17.02
N LEU A 130 9.16 -8.28 16.16
CA LEU A 130 8.21 -9.34 15.83
C LEU A 130 8.92 -10.53 15.17
N GLU A 131 9.82 -10.27 14.22
CA GLU A 131 10.52 -11.34 13.53
C GLU A 131 11.52 -12.08 14.44
N ASN A 132 12.12 -11.41 15.42
CA ASN A 132 12.90 -12.06 16.46
C ASN A 132 12.02 -12.97 17.33
N TYR A 133 10.83 -12.50 17.71
CA TYR A 133 9.87 -13.29 18.48
C TYR A 133 9.33 -14.52 17.72
N LEU A 134 9.17 -14.41 16.40
CA LEU A 134 8.66 -15.48 15.54
C LEU A 134 9.73 -16.48 15.07
N LYS A 135 11.03 -16.23 15.29
CA LYS A 135 12.14 -17.04 14.74
C LYS A 135 11.99 -18.56 14.95
N ASN A 136 11.45 -18.97 16.10
CA ASN A 136 11.28 -20.38 16.47
C ASN A 136 9.81 -20.80 16.53
N LYS A 137 8.90 -20.01 15.93
CA LYS A 137 7.46 -20.28 15.92
C LYS A 137 7.00 -20.62 14.51
N ASN A 138 6.22 -21.68 14.39
CA ASN A 138 5.58 -22.04 13.13
C ASN A 138 4.26 -21.28 12.98
N ALA A 139 4.00 -20.79 11.76
CA ALA A 139 2.70 -20.24 11.43
C ALA A 139 1.64 -21.34 11.40
N HIS A 140 0.44 -21.05 11.91
CA HIS A 140 -0.69 -21.99 11.88
C HIS A 140 -1.63 -21.73 10.70
N ILE A 141 -1.64 -20.50 10.15
CA ILE A 141 -2.42 -20.14 8.96
C ILE A 141 -1.45 -20.06 7.78
N THR A 142 -1.35 -21.16 7.03
CA THR A 142 -0.34 -21.32 5.96
C THR A 142 -0.91 -21.21 4.56
N THR A 143 -2.24 -21.23 4.40
CA THR A 143 -2.93 -20.95 3.14
C THR A 143 -3.97 -19.84 3.28
N LEU A 144 -4.33 -19.20 2.17
CA LEU A 144 -5.43 -18.22 2.14
C LEU A 144 -6.79 -18.81 2.52
N ALA A 145 -6.99 -20.10 2.30
CA ALA A 145 -8.25 -20.77 2.64
C ALA A 145 -8.45 -20.81 4.16
N ASP A 146 -7.35 -20.94 4.90
CA ASP A 146 -7.33 -21.04 6.37
C ASP A 146 -7.61 -19.70 7.07
N ILE A 147 -7.56 -18.57 6.35
CA ILE A 147 -7.95 -17.26 6.89
C ILE A 147 -9.44 -17.31 7.22
N THR A 148 -9.81 -17.21 8.49
CA THR A 148 -11.21 -17.09 8.90
C THR A 148 -11.73 -15.66 8.72
N TYR A 149 -13.05 -15.45 8.79
CA TYR A 149 -13.60 -14.10 8.81
C TYR A 149 -13.13 -13.28 10.03
N GLN A 150 -12.94 -13.94 11.17
CA GLN A 150 -12.37 -13.32 12.37
C GLN A 150 -10.93 -12.88 12.12
N THR A 151 -10.10 -13.75 11.54
CA THR A 151 -8.72 -13.42 11.15
C THR A 151 -8.71 -12.22 10.21
N ALA A 152 -9.56 -12.21 9.18
CA ALA A 152 -9.66 -11.10 8.23
C ALA A 152 -10.06 -9.77 8.91
N LEU A 153 -11.06 -9.80 9.80
CA LEU A 153 -11.46 -8.62 10.58
C LEU A 153 -10.33 -8.10 11.46
N LEU A 154 -9.60 -8.99 12.15
CA LEU A 154 -8.45 -8.61 12.98
C LEU A 154 -7.34 -7.98 12.15
N ILE A 155 -7.01 -8.52 10.97
CA ILE A 155 -6.07 -7.89 10.03
C ILE A 155 -6.57 -6.48 9.63
N GLY A 156 -7.87 -6.34 9.42
CA GLY A 156 -8.51 -5.06 9.13
C GLY A 156 -8.39 -4.02 10.24
N LEU A 157 -8.46 -4.45 11.51
CA LEU A 157 -8.21 -3.57 12.65
C LEU A 157 -6.76 -3.06 12.66
N PHE A 158 -5.79 -3.90 12.29
CA PHE A 158 -4.40 -3.43 12.11
C PHE A 158 -4.27 -2.46 10.93
N GLN A 159 -5.07 -2.61 9.87
CA GLN A 159 -5.09 -1.65 8.75
C GLN A 159 -5.51 -0.24 9.20
N VAL A 160 -6.33 -0.09 10.25
CA VAL A 160 -6.68 1.23 10.78
C VAL A 160 -5.42 2.03 11.15
N LEU A 161 -4.35 1.36 11.60
CA LEU A 161 -3.09 2.01 11.94
C LEU A 161 -2.38 2.61 10.71
N SER A 162 -2.65 2.09 9.51
CA SER A 162 -2.05 2.61 8.28
C SER A 162 -2.63 3.93 7.81
N ILE A 163 -3.67 4.40 8.48
CA ILE A 163 -4.24 5.72 8.24
C ILE A 163 -3.24 6.81 8.67
N VAL A 164 -2.38 6.53 9.66
CA VAL A 164 -1.28 7.44 10.04
C VAL A 164 -0.21 7.42 8.95
N PRO A 165 0.16 8.58 8.36
CA PRO A 165 1.18 8.67 7.33
C PRO A 165 2.54 8.10 7.77
N GLY A 166 3.24 7.45 6.84
CA GLY A 166 4.53 6.78 7.08
C GLY A 166 4.42 5.36 7.67
N THR A 167 3.27 4.95 8.22
CA THR A 167 3.07 3.60 8.76
C THR A 167 3.24 2.51 7.70
N SER A 168 2.92 2.78 6.43
CA SER A 168 2.73 1.79 5.36
C SER A 168 1.53 0.88 5.59
N ARG A 169 0.61 0.89 4.62
CA ARG A 169 -0.55 -0.01 4.62
C ARG A 169 -0.16 -1.47 4.53
N SER A 170 0.73 -1.82 3.61
CA SER A 170 1.28 -3.19 3.52
C SER A 170 2.00 -3.56 4.81
N GLY A 171 2.77 -2.65 5.40
CA GLY A 171 3.45 -2.85 6.68
C GLY A 171 2.52 -3.20 7.83
N ALA A 172 1.48 -2.39 8.06
CA ALA A 172 0.53 -2.60 9.17
C ALA A 172 -0.24 -3.92 9.05
N THR A 173 -0.76 -4.24 7.87
CA THR A 173 -1.55 -5.46 7.66
C THR A 173 -0.69 -6.72 7.69
N ILE A 174 0.55 -6.66 7.17
CA ILE A 174 1.50 -7.79 7.25
C ILE A 174 1.89 -8.03 8.71
N LEU A 175 2.30 -7.00 9.46
CA LEU A 175 2.62 -7.14 10.88
C LEU A 175 1.45 -7.71 11.68
N GLY A 176 0.24 -7.19 11.47
CA GLY A 176 -0.98 -7.68 12.11
C GLY A 176 -1.25 -9.15 11.78
N ALA A 177 -1.15 -9.53 10.51
CA ALA A 177 -1.35 -10.91 10.08
C ALA A 177 -0.31 -11.87 10.70
N LEU A 178 0.96 -11.46 10.74
CA LEU A 178 2.02 -12.24 11.38
C LEU A 178 1.79 -12.42 12.87
N LEU A 179 1.35 -11.37 13.57
CA LEU A 179 0.97 -11.44 14.99
C LEU A 179 -0.19 -12.42 15.24
N ILE A 180 -1.15 -12.49 14.32
CA ILE A 180 -2.28 -13.43 14.39
C ILE A 180 -1.85 -14.88 14.08
N GLY A 181 -0.69 -15.08 13.46
CA GLY A 181 -0.10 -16.40 13.21
C GLY A 181 -0.18 -16.87 11.75
N THR A 182 -0.30 -15.94 10.80
CA THR A 182 -0.18 -16.28 9.37
C THR A 182 1.28 -16.49 8.95
N SER A 183 1.48 -17.25 7.88
CA SER A 183 2.79 -17.32 7.23
C SER A 183 3.09 -15.99 6.54
N ARG A 184 4.39 -15.66 6.38
CA ARG A 184 4.83 -14.44 5.68
C ARG A 184 4.25 -14.33 4.28
N TYR A 185 4.20 -15.46 3.55
CA TYR A 185 3.59 -15.52 2.23
C TYR A 185 2.10 -15.19 2.26
N VAL A 186 1.32 -15.80 3.17
CA VAL A 186 -0.12 -15.54 3.29
C VAL A 186 -0.41 -14.12 3.78
N ALA A 187 0.35 -13.61 4.75
CA ALA A 187 0.27 -12.23 5.21
C ALA A 187 0.42 -11.25 4.05
N THR A 188 1.46 -11.45 3.25
CA THR A 188 1.79 -10.61 2.10
C THR A 188 0.71 -10.69 1.02
N GLU A 189 0.32 -11.90 0.62
CA GLU A 189 -0.66 -12.13 -0.44
C GLU A 189 -2.04 -11.59 -0.05
N PHE A 190 -2.49 -11.79 1.20
CA PHE A 190 -3.76 -11.25 1.67
C PHE A 190 -3.72 -9.72 1.77
N SER A 191 -2.60 -9.15 2.23
CA SER A 191 -2.38 -7.69 2.23
C SER A 191 -2.52 -7.09 0.84
N PHE A 192 -2.00 -7.74 -0.21
CA PHE A 192 -2.16 -7.27 -1.58
C PHE A 192 -3.61 -7.25 -2.05
N PHE A 193 -4.42 -8.25 -1.68
CA PHE A 193 -5.83 -8.28 -2.09
C PHE A 193 -6.64 -7.21 -1.37
N LEU A 194 -6.35 -6.99 -0.10
CA LEU A 194 -6.93 -5.94 0.72
C LEU A 194 -6.57 -4.53 0.23
N ALA A 195 -5.44 -4.38 -0.47
CA ALA A 195 -5.07 -3.16 -1.19
C ALA A 195 -6.12 -2.73 -2.22
N ILE A 196 -6.67 -3.71 -2.95
CA ILE A 196 -7.48 -3.46 -4.15
C ILE A 196 -8.69 -2.57 -3.83
N PRO A 197 -9.64 -2.97 -2.98
CA PRO A 197 -10.80 -2.13 -2.68
C PRO A 197 -10.41 -0.84 -1.96
N THR A 198 -9.39 -0.87 -1.09
CA THR A 198 -8.94 0.29 -0.33
C THR A 198 -8.45 1.40 -1.26
N MET A 199 -7.47 1.08 -2.12
CA MET A 199 -6.84 2.07 -2.98
C MET A 199 -7.73 2.50 -4.15
N VAL A 200 -8.58 1.60 -4.66
CA VAL A 200 -9.64 1.99 -5.60
C VAL A 200 -10.56 3.03 -4.97
N GLY A 201 -11.02 2.78 -3.74
CA GLY A 201 -11.89 3.70 -3.01
C GLY A 201 -11.26 5.07 -2.78
N VAL A 202 -10.02 5.12 -2.29
CA VAL A 202 -9.30 6.38 -2.05
C VAL A 202 -9.04 7.12 -3.36
N SER A 203 -8.67 6.43 -4.44
CA SER A 203 -8.44 7.07 -5.74
C SER A 203 -9.70 7.69 -6.31
N ILE A 204 -10.85 6.99 -6.24
CA ILE A 204 -12.14 7.54 -6.64
C ILE A 204 -12.47 8.78 -5.80
N LEU A 205 -12.26 8.72 -4.49
CA LEU A 205 -12.52 9.86 -3.58
C LEU A 205 -11.66 11.08 -3.95
N LYS A 206 -10.35 10.89 -4.20
CA LYS A 206 -9.42 11.99 -4.47
C LYS A 206 -9.61 12.56 -5.88
N ILE A 207 -9.89 11.74 -6.89
CA ILE A 207 -10.30 12.21 -8.23
C ILE A 207 -11.62 12.98 -8.13
N GLY A 208 -12.61 12.45 -7.40
CA GLY A 208 -13.90 13.10 -7.21
C GLY A 208 -13.78 14.46 -6.52
N LYS A 209 -12.97 14.55 -5.46
CA LYS A 209 -12.67 15.82 -4.76
C LYS A 209 -11.99 16.83 -5.70
N TYR A 210 -11.01 16.40 -6.49
CA TYR A 210 -10.33 17.25 -7.47
C TYR A 210 -11.31 17.84 -8.49
N LEU A 211 -12.19 17.02 -9.07
CA LEU A 211 -13.20 17.46 -10.02
C LEU A 211 -14.30 18.34 -9.38
N TRP A 212 -14.73 18.01 -8.16
CA TRP A 212 -15.76 18.78 -7.44
C TRP A 212 -15.31 20.21 -7.18
N GLN A 213 -14.01 20.43 -6.92
CA GLN A 213 -13.43 21.76 -6.75
C GLN A 213 -13.42 22.60 -8.04
N GLY A 214 -13.97 22.09 -9.15
CA GLY A 214 -14.05 22.78 -10.44
C GLY A 214 -12.79 22.60 -11.29
N ASN A 215 -11.85 21.77 -10.85
CA ASN A 215 -10.65 21.49 -11.63
C ASN A 215 -10.98 20.58 -12.83
N GLY A 216 -10.32 20.86 -13.95
CA GLY A 216 -10.29 19.98 -15.12
C GLY A 216 -8.94 19.30 -15.26
N PHE A 217 -8.82 18.48 -16.32
CA PHE A 217 -7.56 17.90 -16.74
C PHE A 217 -7.11 18.55 -18.05
N SER A 218 -5.97 19.24 -18.02
CA SER A 218 -5.30 19.68 -19.26
C SER A 218 -4.72 18.48 -20.01
N GLY A 219 -4.36 18.66 -21.28
CA GLY A 219 -3.68 17.62 -22.06
C GLY A 219 -2.34 17.18 -21.43
N GLU A 220 -1.61 18.13 -20.83
CA GLU A 220 -0.36 17.81 -20.12
C GLU A 220 -0.63 17.02 -18.83
N GLN A 221 -1.63 17.41 -18.04
CA GLN A 221 -2.02 16.70 -16.83
C GLN A 221 -2.42 15.25 -17.10
N TRP A 222 -3.19 15.02 -18.19
CA TRP A 222 -3.49 13.66 -18.64
C TRP A 222 -2.24 12.87 -18.99
N ALA A 223 -1.30 13.47 -19.74
CA ALA A 223 -0.05 12.81 -20.11
C ALA A 223 0.78 12.43 -18.86
N VAL A 224 0.93 13.36 -17.92
CA VAL A 224 1.63 13.15 -16.63
C VAL A 224 0.99 12.03 -15.82
N LEU A 225 -0.34 12.08 -15.63
CA LEU A 225 -1.11 11.10 -14.87
C LEU A 225 -0.99 9.69 -15.46
N MET A 226 -1.16 9.56 -16.79
CA MET A 226 -1.06 8.29 -17.48
C MET A 226 0.35 7.73 -17.46
N THR A 227 1.37 8.57 -17.67
CA THR A 227 2.77 8.13 -17.59
C THR A 227 3.10 7.60 -16.21
N GLY A 228 2.82 8.36 -15.14
CA GLY A 228 3.09 7.91 -13.77
C GLY A 228 2.36 6.60 -13.44
N SER A 229 1.08 6.49 -13.83
CA SER A 229 0.26 5.31 -13.57
C SER A 229 0.76 4.06 -14.30
N ILE A 230 1.11 4.18 -15.59
CA ILE A 230 1.63 3.07 -16.40
C ILE A 230 3.00 2.62 -15.88
N VAL A 231 3.88 3.56 -15.53
CA VAL A 231 5.20 3.24 -15.00
C VAL A 231 5.07 2.54 -13.65
N SER A 232 4.25 3.09 -12.75
CA SER A 232 3.96 2.48 -11.44
C SER A 232 3.41 1.07 -11.58
N PHE A 233 2.46 0.85 -12.49
CA PHE A 233 1.93 -0.46 -12.83
C PHE A 233 3.02 -1.46 -13.25
N LEU A 234 3.86 -1.10 -14.22
CA LEU A 234 4.90 -2.00 -14.74
C LEU A 234 5.94 -2.34 -13.67
N VAL A 235 6.34 -1.36 -12.87
CA VAL A 235 7.32 -1.53 -11.80
C VAL A 235 6.74 -2.35 -10.66
N ALA A 236 5.46 -2.14 -10.30
CA ALA A 236 4.76 -2.92 -9.29
C ALA A 236 4.67 -4.41 -9.66
N ILE A 237 4.51 -4.75 -10.94
CA ILE A 237 4.56 -6.16 -11.38
C ILE A 237 5.87 -6.82 -10.96
N VAL A 238 6.99 -6.14 -11.14
CA VAL A 238 8.32 -6.64 -10.78
C VAL A 238 8.46 -6.70 -9.26
N ALA A 239 8.06 -5.64 -8.56
CA ALA A 239 8.17 -5.54 -7.10
C ALA A 239 7.36 -6.63 -6.38
N ILE A 240 6.11 -6.87 -6.81
CA ILE A 240 5.24 -7.92 -6.24
C ILE A 240 5.87 -9.31 -6.41
N LYS A 241 6.32 -9.64 -7.63
CA LYS A 241 6.94 -10.96 -7.92
C LYS A 241 8.21 -11.16 -7.10
N TRP A 242 9.03 -10.12 -7.02
CA TRP A 242 10.25 -10.16 -6.22
C TRP A 242 9.94 -10.36 -4.73
N LEU A 243 9.01 -9.58 -4.18
CA LEU A 243 8.65 -9.64 -2.77
C LEU A 243 8.07 -11.01 -2.38
N LEU A 244 7.18 -11.57 -3.20
CA LEU A 244 6.63 -12.92 -2.95
C LEU A 244 7.71 -14.00 -2.94
N LYS A 245 8.70 -13.89 -3.84
CA LYS A 245 9.85 -14.81 -3.86
C LYS A 245 10.74 -14.61 -2.63
N PHE A 246 10.95 -13.36 -2.23
CA PHE A 246 11.76 -13.01 -1.06
C PHE A 246 11.18 -13.58 0.24
N VAL A 247 9.88 -13.37 0.51
CA VAL A 247 9.22 -13.77 1.76
C VAL A 247 9.04 -15.29 1.92
N GLN A 248 9.34 -16.07 0.88
CA GLN A 248 9.38 -17.53 0.96
C GLN A 248 10.63 -18.04 1.67
N THR A 249 11.73 -17.29 1.63
CA THR A 249 13.04 -17.72 2.15
C THR A 249 13.63 -16.75 3.18
N HIS A 250 13.07 -15.56 3.32
CA HIS A 250 13.56 -14.51 4.21
C HIS A 250 12.47 -13.98 5.15
N ASP A 251 12.91 -13.37 6.25
CA ASP A 251 12.04 -12.63 7.18
C ASP A 251 11.96 -11.14 6.82
N PHE A 252 11.11 -10.38 7.51
CA PHE A 252 10.91 -8.96 7.24
C PHE A 252 11.95 -8.02 7.91
N LYS A 253 12.97 -8.53 8.60
CA LYS A 253 13.96 -7.67 9.29
C LYS A 253 14.70 -6.71 8.37
N PRO A 254 15.09 -7.09 7.13
CA PRO A 254 15.75 -6.14 6.21
C PRO A 254 14.89 -4.92 5.91
N PHE A 255 13.58 -5.10 5.75
CA PHE A 255 12.64 -3.98 5.60
C PHE A 255 12.53 -3.16 6.88
N GLY A 256 12.58 -3.82 8.04
CA GLY A 256 12.63 -3.13 9.34
C GLY A 256 13.81 -2.17 9.46
N TRP A 257 15.03 -2.66 9.16
CA TRP A 257 16.24 -1.82 9.14
C TRP A 257 16.18 -0.73 8.10
N TYR A 258 15.68 -1.04 6.90
CA TYR A 258 15.51 -0.07 5.83
C TYR A 258 14.60 1.09 6.26
N ARG A 259 13.46 0.79 6.89
CA ARG A 259 12.54 1.83 7.39
C ARG A 259 13.17 2.73 8.46
N ILE A 260 13.97 2.16 9.37
CA ILE A 260 14.69 2.95 10.39
C ILE A 260 15.66 3.92 9.70
N ALA A 261 16.45 3.42 8.75
CA ALA A 261 17.38 4.24 7.99
C ALA A 261 16.65 5.33 7.18
N LEU A 262 15.56 4.98 6.50
CA LEU A 262 14.74 5.94 5.76
C LEU A 262 14.14 7.01 6.67
N GLY A 263 13.58 6.64 7.82
CA GLY A 263 13.05 7.60 8.77
C GLY A 263 14.12 8.56 9.29
N ALA A 264 15.34 8.07 9.53
CA ALA A 264 16.48 8.94 9.86
C ALA A 264 16.84 9.90 8.71
N ILE A 265 16.81 9.43 7.46
CA ILE A 265 17.03 10.28 6.27
C ILE A 265 15.93 11.35 6.16
N VAL A 266 14.66 11.01 6.38
CA VAL A 266 13.55 11.97 6.38
C VAL A 266 13.77 13.06 7.43
N LEU A 267 14.17 12.69 8.65
CA LEU A 267 14.49 13.66 9.70
C LEU A 267 15.64 14.58 9.30
N LEU A 268 16.72 14.01 8.74
CA LEU A 268 17.88 14.78 8.30
C LEU A 268 17.52 15.75 7.18
N VAL A 269 16.83 15.30 6.13
CA VAL A 269 16.55 16.12 4.94
C VAL A 269 15.47 17.17 5.19
N MET A 270 14.50 16.90 6.04
CA MET A 270 13.33 17.78 6.23
C MET A 270 13.46 18.76 7.40
N PHE A 271 14.46 18.58 8.28
CA PHE A 271 14.66 19.44 9.47
C PHE A 271 16.05 20.05 9.59
N ILE A 272 16.99 19.70 8.69
CA ILE A 272 18.32 20.32 8.59
C ILE A 272 18.43 20.97 7.21
#